data_AF-A0A6C0KJN2-F1
#
_entry.id   AF-A0A6C0KJN2-F1
#
_cell.length_a   1.000
_cell.length_b   1.000
_cell.length_c   1.000
_cell.angle_alpha   90.00
_cell.angle_beta   90.00
_cell.angle_gamma   90.00
#
_symmetry.space_group_name_H-M   'P 1'
#
loop_
_entity.id
_entity.type
_entity.pdbx_description
1 polymer ?
#
loop_
_entity_poly.entity_id
_entity_poly.type
_entity_poly.pdbx_seq_one_letter_code
_entity_poly.pdbx_strand_id
1 'polypeptide(L)'
;MTQNQHIMGGWSDADMRSSRVHEAALFACRHAYRGQFVSYMMLTARQQVVAGMKYDFILDVFVRGVENGEIVEYRRHFIVYDRFGEYSLEQQTT
;
A
#
# COMPACT_ATOMS: atom_id res chain seq x y z
N MET A 1 13.13 36.27 12.69
CA MET A 1 13.03 34.92 13.28
C MET A 1 11.93 34.20 12.53
N THR A 2 12.28 33.38 11.54
CA THR A 2 11.31 32.74 10.66
C THR A 2 10.87 31.43 11.29
N GLN A 3 9.65 31.39 11.80
CA GLN A 3 9.04 30.22 12.39
C GLN A 3 8.64 29.28 11.24
N ASN A 4 9.56 28.37 10.86
CA ASN A 4 9.23 27.27 9.96
C ASN A 4 8.17 26.40 10.65
N GLN A 5 6.91 26.55 10.25
CA GLN A 5 5.81 25.69 10.70
C GLN A 5 5.99 24.29 10.11
N HIS A 6 6.74 23.47 10.84
CA HIS A 6 6.92 22.03 10.64
C HIS A 6 5.68 21.31 11.18
N ILE A 7 4.59 21.19 10.41
CA ILE A 7 3.47 20.31 10.80
C ILE A 7 2.86 19.62 9.57
N MET A 8 3.68 18.83 8.87
CA MET A 8 3.20 17.68 8.12
C MET A 8 3.99 16.49 8.67
N GLY A 9 3.30 15.49 9.25
CA GLY A 9 3.95 14.34 9.86
C GLY A 9 4.90 13.72 8.86
N GLY A 10 6.18 13.55 9.23
CA GLY A 10 7.16 12.94 8.33
C GLY A 10 6.81 11.49 8.02
N TRP A 11 7.42 10.96 6.97
CA TRP A 11 7.39 9.52 6.74
C TRP A 11 8.15 8.80 7.86
N SER A 12 7.57 7.73 8.36
CA SER A 12 8.14 6.83 9.36
C SER A 12 7.95 5.38 8.91
N ASP A 13 8.71 4.45 9.49
CA ASP A 13 8.49 3.03 9.24
C ASP A 13 7.15 2.60 9.82
N ALA A 14 6.40 1.80 9.07
CA ALA A 14 5.16 1.21 9.55
C ALA A 14 5.46 -0.14 10.20
N ASP A 15 4.71 -0.48 11.25
CA ASP A 15 4.79 -1.81 11.85
C ASP A 15 4.17 -2.84 10.89
N MET A 16 5.02 -3.64 10.26
CA MET A 16 4.62 -4.70 9.33
C MET A 16 3.85 -5.85 10.01
N ARG A 17 3.71 -5.85 11.34
CA ARG A 17 2.85 -6.80 12.06
C ARG A 17 1.47 -6.23 12.38
N SER A 18 1.25 -4.93 12.11
CA SER A 18 -0.03 -4.26 12.35
C SER A 18 -1.10 -4.77 11.38
N SER A 19 -2.26 -5.17 11.93
CA SER A 19 -3.41 -5.59 11.13
C SER A 19 -3.85 -4.50 10.14
N ARG A 20 -3.81 -3.24 10.58
CA ARG A 20 -4.22 -2.08 9.75
C ARG A 20 -3.30 -1.87 8.55
N VAL A 21 -2.00 -2.11 8.73
CA VAL A 21 -1.00 -2.04 7.65
C VAL A 21 -1.25 -3.17 6.65
N HIS A 22 -1.53 -4.38 7.13
CA HIS A 22 -1.90 -5.52 6.29
C HIS A 22 -3.23 -5.32 5.55
N GLU A 23 -4.24 -4.69 6.18
CA GLU A 23 -5.52 -4.37 5.55
C GLU A 23 -5.34 -3.38 4.39
N ALA A 24 -4.53 -2.33 4.58
CA ALA A 24 -4.21 -1.36 3.53
C ALA A 24 -3.45 -2.00 2.36
N ALA A 25 -2.45 -2.84 2.64
CA ALA A 25 -1.71 -3.58 1.61
C ALA A 25 -2.60 -4.58 0.86
N LEU A 26 -3.46 -5.31 1.59
CA LEU A 26 -4.42 -6.25 1.00
C LEU A 26 -5.41 -5.53 0.09
N PHE A 27 -5.92 -4.37 0.52
CA PHE A 27 -6.76 -3.52 -0.30
C PHE A 27 -6.06 -3.15 -1.60
N ALA A 28 -4.81 -2.69 -1.55
CA ALA A 28 -4.05 -2.30 -2.73
C ALA A 28 -3.92 -3.45 -3.74
N CYS A 29 -3.51 -4.64 -3.28
CA CYS A 29 -3.35 -5.80 -4.14
C CYS A 29 -4.69 -6.24 -4.77
N ARG A 30 -5.76 -6.33 -3.97
CA ARG A 30 -7.08 -6.72 -4.47
C ARG A 30 -7.66 -5.70 -5.43
N HIS A 31 -7.40 -4.41 -5.20
CA HIS A 31 -7.88 -3.33 -6.06
C HIS A 31 -7.15 -3.36 -7.41
N ALA A 32 -5.83 -3.55 -7.42
CA ALA A 32 -5.02 -3.57 -8.63
C ALA A 32 -5.19 -4.85 -9.46
N TYR A 33 -5.42 -5.99 -8.80
CA TYR A 33 -5.47 -7.32 -9.44
C TYR A 33 -6.82 -8.02 -9.20
N ARG A 34 -7.91 -7.33 -9.53
CA ARG A 34 -9.28 -7.81 -9.27
C ARG A 34 -9.51 -9.18 -9.89
N GLY A 35 -9.93 -10.14 -9.04
CA GLY A 35 -10.24 -11.51 -9.46
C GLY A 35 -9.02 -12.41 -9.73
N GLN A 36 -7.80 -11.86 -9.71
CA GLN A 36 -6.56 -12.60 -9.99
C GLN A 36 -5.63 -12.67 -8.77
N PHE A 37 -5.78 -11.75 -7.82
CA PHE A 37 -4.96 -11.70 -6.61
C PHE A 37 -5.00 -13.01 -5.82
N VAL A 38 -3.82 -13.56 -5.52
CA VAL A 38 -3.66 -14.77 -4.70
C VAL A 38 -3.13 -14.41 -3.32
N SER A 39 -1.96 -13.77 -3.26
CA SER A 39 -1.28 -13.39 -2.02
C SER A 39 -0.30 -12.25 -2.26
N TYR A 40 0.24 -11.68 -1.19
CA TYR A 40 1.36 -10.75 -1.25
C TYR A 40 2.39 -11.06 -0.16
N MET A 41 3.62 -10.62 -0.39
CA MET A 41 4.67 -10.50 0.61
C MET A 41 5.06 -9.03 0.72
N MET A 42 5.03 -8.49 1.93
CA MET A 42 5.39 -7.10 2.19
C MET A 42 6.92 -7.02 2.37
N LEU A 43 7.58 -6.21 1.55
CA LEU A 43 9.03 -6.00 1.64
C LEU A 43 9.35 -4.75 2.46
N THR A 44 8.60 -3.68 2.20
CA THR A 44 8.72 -2.42 2.92
C THR A 44 7.33 -1.84 3.19
N ALA A 45 7.23 -1.13 4.30
CA ALA A 45 6.05 -0.35 4.63
C ALA A 45 6.48 0.91 5.36
N ARG A 46 6.09 2.05 4.83
CA ARG A 46 6.24 3.36 5.47
C ARG A 46 4.87 3.98 5.64
N GLN A 47 4.73 4.81 6.66
CA GLN A 47 3.50 5.50 6.97
C GLN A 47 3.73 6.98 7.21
N GLN A 48 2.70 7.76 6.91
CA GLN A 48 2.65 9.19 7.13
C GLN A 48 1.28 9.55 7.70
N VAL A 49 1.26 10.32 8.79
CA VAL A 49 0.01 10.89 9.31
C VAL A 49 -0.38 12.08 8.45
N VAL A 50 -1.59 12.03 7.90
CA VAL A 50 -2.22 13.10 7.11
C VAL A 50 -3.63 13.37 7.68
N ALA A 51 -4.60 13.77 6.87
CA ALA A 51 -6.02 13.67 7.22
C ALA A 51 -6.47 12.18 7.18
N GLY A 52 -5.93 11.38 8.10
CA GLY A 52 -5.97 9.91 8.08
C GLY A 52 -4.55 9.33 8.10
N MET A 53 -4.35 8.19 7.45
CA MET A 53 -3.03 7.58 7.25
C MET A 53 -2.73 7.48 5.76
N LYS A 54 -1.48 7.71 5.38
CA LYS A 54 -0.94 7.39 4.06
C LYS A 54 0.12 6.31 4.23
N TYR A 55 0.04 5.24 3.46
CA TYR A 55 1.00 4.15 3.44
C TYR A 55 1.73 4.11 2.10
N ASP A 56 3.01 3.78 2.17
CA ASP A 56 3.90 3.54 1.03
C ASP A 56 4.46 2.13 1.16
N PHE A 57 4.12 1.27 0.20
CA PHE A 57 4.41 -0.16 0.22
C PHE A 57 5.21 -0.59 -1.00
N ILE A 58 6.27 -1.39 -0.78
CA ILE A 58 6.81 -2.27 -1.81
C ILE A 58 6.38 -3.69 -1.47
N LEU A 59 5.64 -4.32 -2.38
CA LEU A 59 5.08 -5.66 -2.22
C LEU A 59 5.54 -6.55 -3.37
N ASP A 60 5.85 -7.81 -3.08
CA ASP A 60 5.83 -8.88 -4.07
C ASP A 60 4.40 -9.44 -4.10
N VAL A 61 3.71 -9.27 -5.22
CA VAL A 61 2.29 -9.66 -5.41
C VAL A 61 2.22 -10.89 -6.29
N PHE A 62 1.55 -11.92 -5.79
CA PHE A 62 1.34 -13.18 -6.50
C PHE A 62 -0.08 -13.19 -7.08
N VAL A 63 -0.18 -13.35 -8.40
CA VAL A 63 -1.45 -13.33 -9.12
C VAL A 63 -1.60 -14.53 -10.02
N ARG A 64 -2.84 -14.98 -10.20
CA ARG A 64 -3.19 -16.06 -11.10
C ARG A 64 -3.35 -15.52 -12.53
N GLY A 65 -2.51 -15.99 -13.44
CA GLY A 65 -2.59 -15.69 -14.87
C GLY A 65 -3.90 -16.17 -15.47
N VAL A 66 -4.50 -15.39 -16.37
CA VAL A 66 -5.80 -15.71 -16.99
C VAL A 66 -5.66 -16.84 -18.01
N GLU A 67 -4.53 -16.91 -18.70
CA GLU A 67 -4.36 -17.80 -19.86
C GLU A 67 -4.11 -19.25 -19.45
N ASN A 68 -3.28 -19.48 -18.44
CA ASN A 68 -2.84 -20.83 -18.04
C ASN A 68 -3.06 -21.12 -16.54
N GLY A 69 -3.54 -20.15 -15.75
CA GLY A 69 -3.74 -20.31 -14.32
C GLY A 69 -2.47 -20.35 -13.49
N GLU A 70 -1.29 -20.11 -14.09
CA GLU A 70 -0.01 -20.06 -13.37
C GLU A 70 0.02 -18.88 -12.41
N ILE A 71 0.78 -19.05 -11.32
CA ILE A 71 1.01 -17.97 -10.36
C ILE A 71 2.23 -17.19 -10.84
N VAL A 72 2.03 -15.91 -11.11
CA VAL A 72 3.09 -14.97 -11.52
C VAL A 72 3.35 -14.00 -10.37
N GLU A 73 4.62 -13.74 -10.11
CA GLU A 73 5.07 -12.77 -9.12
C GLU A 73 5.35 -11.41 -9.77
N TYR A 74 4.86 -10.34 -9.14
CA TYR A 74 5.09 -8.96 -9.53
C TYR A 74 5.56 -8.14 -8.34
N ARG A 75 6.75 -7.53 -8.44
CA ARG A 75 7.14 -6.45 -7.55
C ARG A 75 6.37 -5.18 -7.89
N ARG A 76 5.67 -4.61 -6.91
CA ARG A 76 4.85 -3.40 -7.07
C ARG A 76 5.04 -2.42 -5.94
N HIS A 77 4.91 -1.16 -6.31
CA HIS A 77 4.89 -0.03 -5.40
C HIS A 77 3.45 0.48 -5.30
N PHE A 78 2.93 0.60 -4.08
CA PHE A 78 1.59 1.12 -3.83
C PHE A 78 1.63 2.26 -2.84
N ILE A 79 0.87 3.30 -3.15
CA ILE A 79 0.54 4.37 -2.21
C ILE A 79 -0.94 4.27 -1.86
N VAL A 80 -1.23 4.05 -0.58
CA VAL A 80 -2.59 3.83 -0.08
C VAL A 80 -2.96 4.92 0.91
N TYR A 81 -4.10 5.56 0.73
CA TYR A 81 -4.69 6.42 1.74
C TYR A 81 -5.74 5.65 2.53
N ASP A 82 -5.76 5.84 3.83
CA ASP A 82 -6.75 5.37 4.78
C ASP A 82 -7.38 6.60 5.45
N ARG A 83 -8.58 6.94 5.00
CA ARG A 83 -9.39 8.03 5.56
C ARG A 83 -10.41 7.42 6.52
N PHE A 84 -9.91 7.00 7.69
CA PHE A 84 -10.74 6.45 8.77
C PHE A 84 -11.48 5.16 8.38
N GLY A 85 -10.79 4.25 7.69
CA GLY A 85 -11.33 2.97 7.21
C GLY A 85 -11.73 2.97 5.74
N GLU A 86 -11.78 4.14 5.09
CA GLU A 86 -11.97 4.25 3.65
C GLU A 86 -10.61 4.24 2.94
N TYR A 87 -10.32 3.15 2.24
CA TYR A 87 -9.07 3.00 1.50
C TYR A 87 -9.16 3.50 0.05
N SER A 88 -8.10 4.15 -0.42
CA SER A 88 -7.94 4.52 -1.83
C SER A 88 -6.49 4.42 -2.28
N LEU A 89 -6.27 4.23 -3.58
CA LEU A 89 -4.95 4.23 -4.19
C LEU A 89 -4.65 5.61 -4.78
N GLU A 90 -3.42 6.09 -4.60
CA GLU A 90 -2.90 7.14 -5.47
C GLU A 90 -2.72 6.53 -6.86
N GLN A 91 -3.30 7.16 -7.89
CA GLN A 91 -3.15 6.67 -9.28
C GLN A 91 -1.66 6.64 -9.64
N GLN A 92 -1.17 5.46 -10.05
CA GLN A 92 0.12 5.37 -10.74
C GLN A 92 -0.02 6.06 -12.10
N THR A 93 0.46 7.30 -12.21
CA THR A 93 0.81 7.86 -13.52
C THR A 93 1.94 7.00 -14.06
N THR A 94 1.64 6.17 -15.06
CA THR A 94 2.64 5.34 -15.75
C THR A 94 3.37 6.18 -16.79
#